data_AF-I3IJ92-F1
#
_entry.id   AF-I3IJ92-F1
#
_cell.length_a   1.000
_cell.length_b   1.000
_cell.length_c   1.000
_cell.angle_alpha   90.00
_cell.angle_beta   90.00
_cell.angle_gamma   90.00
#
_symmetry.space_group_name_H-M   'P 1'
#
loop_
_entity.id
_entity.type
_entity.pdbx_description
1 polymer ?
#
loop_
_entity_poly.entity_id
_entity_poly.type
_entity_poly.pdbx_seq_one_letter_code
_entity_poly.pdbx_strand_id
1 'polypeptide(L)'
;MVLLFSLATTLMADVVTVFERTYVRNAGSPVTQTDTFPGIKGLTTIRVTNGGLGDADNRKVSSADIVLNKKAIIDSSNFNKKGEVIDVEKTLDGKINAIEVTVKGKPGGSLTVQVLAEDGDIDFDSDGFTRVEGDCDDKNFSINPKAQEICDDVDNNCNGQIDEGLKTTFYEDADGDGYGNPQVTIKACSQPSGYVANNTDCDDTNAAVNPGVTEINKNGVDDDCNTSTPDDDTGVNLPPDPGGEGKKTLLGIDTDGDGVRDDIQRYIYFTYPDDKKLRLALSYYAKEFQGVLKDANDREAAYDHATKIVRNDECLWYLKGEESIDICSALRAKILNTRERSIAYIKYSDSLGGRIISLAPRKEWKDSCSFDVGDTGGEQ
;
A
#
# COMPACT_ATOMS: atom_id res chain seq x y z
N MET A 1 3.21 -17.82 -48.52
CA MET A 1 3.61 -16.46 -48.13
C MET A 1 2.41 -15.56 -48.40
N VAL A 2 1.47 -15.54 -47.46
CA VAL A 2 0.24 -14.74 -47.55
C VAL A 2 0.61 -13.36 -47.00
N LEU A 3 0.71 -12.35 -47.88
CA LEU A 3 0.84 -10.97 -47.45
C LEU A 3 -0.51 -10.55 -46.85
N LEU A 4 -0.56 -10.50 -45.52
CA LEU A 4 -1.57 -9.74 -44.79
C LEU A 4 -1.25 -8.26 -44.98
N PHE A 5 -1.97 -7.61 -45.91
CA PHE A 5 -2.13 -6.17 -45.86
C PHE A 5 -2.99 -5.86 -44.64
N SER A 6 -2.34 -5.40 -43.56
CA SER A 6 -3.01 -4.67 -42.49
C SER A 6 -3.56 -3.39 -43.09
N LEU A 7 -4.86 -3.36 -43.40
CA LEU A 7 -5.57 -2.10 -43.53
C LEU A 7 -5.58 -1.50 -42.12
N ALA A 8 -4.61 -0.64 -41.84
CA ALA A 8 -4.77 0.37 -40.82
C ALA A 8 -6.01 1.18 -41.21
N THR A 9 -7.13 0.89 -40.58
CA THR A 9 -8.29 1.78 -40.55
C THR A 9 -7.77 3.07 -39.94
N THR A 10 -7.49 4.04 -40.80
CA THR A 10 -7.21 5.41 -40.39
C THR A 10 -8.48 5.85 -39.67
N LEU A 11 -8.45 5.91 -38.34
CA LEU A 11 -9.42 6.66 -37.56
C LEU A 11 -9.50 8.02 -38.26
N MET A 12 -10.68 8.40 -38.74
CA MET A 12 -10.85 9.78 -39.21
C MET A 12 -10.64 10.64 -37.98
N ALA A 13 -9.54 11.39 -37.94
CA ALA A 13 -9.32 12.37 -36.90
C ALA A 13 -10.52 13.33 -36.91
N ASP A 14 -11.08 13.57 -35.74
CA ASP A 14 -12.15 14.56 -35.58
C ASP A 14 -11.53 15.94 -35.81
N VAL A 15 -11.66 16.44 -37.03
CA VAL A 15 -11.24 17.79 -37.41
C VAL A 15 -12.26 18.77 -36.84
N VAL A 16 -11.81 19.65 -35.96
CA VAL A 16 -12.65 20.67 -35.31
C VAL A 16 -12.27 22.06 -35.78
N THR A 17 -13.23 22.99 -35.72
CA THR A 17 -12.98 24.41 -36.00
C THR A 17 -12.58 25.11 -34.71
N VAL A 18 -11.32 25.53 -34.63
CA VAL A 18 -10.73 26.14 -33.42
C VAL A 18 -10.74 27.66 -33.45
N PHE A 19 -10.89 28.23 -34.65
CA PHE A 19 -11.08 29.65 -34.85
C PHE A 19 -11.96 29.87 -36.07
N GLU A 20 -12.93 30.75 -35.95
CA GLU A 20 -13.75 31.21 -37.06
C GLU A 20 -13.99 32.71 -36.93
N ARG A 21 -13.65 33.47 -37.96
CA ARG A 21 -13.96 34.90 -38.00
C ARG A 21 -14.26 35.41 -39.40
N THR A 22 -15.33 36.19 -39.48
CA THR A 22 -15.73 36.88 -40.71
C THR A 22 -15.23 38.32 -40.72
N TYR A 23 -14.48 38.67 -41.75
CA TYR A 23 -13.90 40.00 -41.96
C TYR A 23 -14.67 40.73 -43.05
N VAL A 24 -15.21 41.89 -42.72
CA VAL A 24 -16.03 42.71 -43.62
C VAL A 24 -15.27 43.95 -44.06
N ARG A 25 -15.36 44.28 -45.35
CA ARG A 25 -14.81 45.50 -45.92
C ARG A 25 -15.73 46.69 -45.59
N ASN A 26 -15.28 47.52 -44.67
CA ASN A 26 -15.93 48.80 -44.32
C ASN A 26 -15.68 49.90 -45.36
N ALA A 27 -16.30 51.07 -45.21
CA ALA A 27 -16.03 52.23 -46.06
C ALA A 27 -14.61 52.81 -45.82
N GLY A 28 -13.95 53.38 -46.84
CA GLY A 28 -12.63 54.04 -46.73
C GLY A 28 -11.45 53.29 -47.39
N SER A 29 -10.26 53.34 -46.78
CA SER A 29 -9.07 52.54 -47.15
C SER A 29 -9.09 51.15 -46.49
N PRO A 30 -8.39 50.12 -47.03
CA PRO A 30 -8.32 48.79 -46.43
C PRO A 30 -7.95 48.86 -44.95
N VAL A 31 -8.59 48.02 -44.13
CA VAL A 31 -8.30 47.91 -42.70
C VAL A 31 -7.76 46.51 -42.46
N THR A 32 -6.60 46.44 -41.82
CA THR A 32 -6.03 45.20 -41.28
C THR A 32 -6.67 44.94 -39.91
N GLN A 33 -7.16 43.72 -39.72
CA GLN A 33 -7.61 43.23 -38.41
C GLN A 33 -6.69 42.11 -37.98
N THR A 34 -6.35 42.08 -36.69
CA THR A 34 -5.50 41.06 -36.09
C THR A 34 -6.30 40.33 -35.03
N ASP A 35 -6.20 39.01 -35.07
CA ASP A 35 -6.87 38.09 -34.17
C ASP A 35 -5.90 37.03 -33.67
N THR A 36 -6.19 36.47 -32.50
CA THR A 36 -5.42 35.38 -31.91
C THR A 36 -6.28 34.14 -31.73
N PHE A 37 -5.66 32.98 -31.80
CA PHE A 37 -6.29 31.69 -31.52
C PHE A 37 -5.36 30.79 -30.68
N PRO A 38 -5.90 29.76 -30.00
CA PRO A 38 -5.15 28.90 -29.08
C PRO A 38 -3.90 28.24 -29.69
N GLY A 39 -3.11 27.64 -28.81
CA GLY A 39 -2.01 26.77 -29.20
C GLY A 39 -2.52 25.61 -30.05
N ILE A 40 -1.95 25.44 -31.23
CA ILE A 40 -2.19 24.27 -32.07
C ILE A 40 -0.83 23.74 -32.48
N LYS A 41 -0.62 22.44 -32.33
CA LYS A 41 0.60 21.75 -32.70
C LYS A 41 0.29 20.68 -33.71
N GLY A 42 0.90 20.76 -34.89
CA GLY A 42 0.64 19.78 -35.94
C GLY A 42 0.06 20.41 -37.20
N LEU A 43 -0.53 19.58 -38.04
CA LEU A 43 -1.01 20.00 -39.35
C LEU A 43 -2.35 20.71 -39.22
N THR A 44 -2.37 21.98 -39.60
CA THR A 44 -3.54 22.85 -39.48
C THR A 44 -3.93 23.38 -40.85
N THR A 45 -5.23 23.39 -41.14
CA THR A 45 -5.77 23.99 -42.37
C THR A 45 -6.34 25.37 -42.06
N ILE A 46 -5.76 26.42 -42.65
CA ILE A 46 -6.39 27.73 -42.70
C ILE A 46 -7.29 27.78 -43.94
N ARG A 47 -8.60 27.68 -43.71
CA ARG A 47 -9.64 27.74 -44.74
C ARG A 47 -10.16 29.17 -44.87
N VAL A 48 -10.16 29.68 -46.10
CA VAL A 48 -10.60 31.04 -46.41
C VAL A 48 -11.76 31.00 -47.40
N THR A 49 -12.94 31.43 -46.96
CA THR A 49 -14.16 31.46 -47.76
C THR A 49 -14.47 32.89 -48.22
N ASN A 50 -14.38 33.14 -49.52
CA ASN A 50 -14.64 34.46 -50.13
C ASN A 50 -16.14 34.66 -50.37
N GLY A 51 -16.74 35.65 -49.70
CA GLY A 51 -18.19 35.81 -49.60
C GLY A 51 -18.77 35.32 -48.26
N GLY A 52 -17.93 35.00 -47.27
CA GLY A 52 -18.37 34.60 -45.93
C GLY A 52 -18.90 33.15 -45.85
N LEU A 53 -19.41 32.74 -44.67
CA LEU A 53 -20.07 31.45 -44.45
C LEU A 53 -21.60 31.60 -44.37
N GLY A 54 -22.35 30.56 -44.80
CA GLY A 54 -23.82 30.46 -44.74
C GLY A 54 -24.56 31.01 -45.98
N ASP A 55 -25.89 30.87 -46.02
CA ASP A 55 -26.78 31.32 -47.11
C ASP A 55 -26.89 32.85 -47.26
N ALA A 56 -26.10 33.62 -46.51
CA ALA A 56 -26.05 35.06 -46.65
C ALA A 56 -25.37 35.40 -47.99
N ASP A 57 -26.08 36.08 -48.89
CA ASP A 57 -25.59 36.58 -50.18
C ASP A 57 -24.55 37.69 -49.97
N ASN A 58 -23.42 37.35 -49.34
CA ASN A 58 -22.39 38.33 -49.06
C ASN A 58 -21.55 38.54 -50.32
N ARG A 59 -21.25 39.81 -50.56
CA ARG A 59 -20.46 40.21 -51.71
C ARG A 59 -19.04 39.68 -51.58
N LYS A 60 -18.52 39.06 -52.64
CA LYS A 60 -17.11 38.65 -52.70
C LYS A 60 -16.17 39.86 -52.67
N VAL A 61 -14.98 39.66 -52.10
CA VAL A 61 -13.90 40.65 -52.08
C VAL A 61 -13.00 40.47 -53.30
N SER A 62 -12.28 41.53 -53.69
CA SER A 62 -11.42 41.50 -54.88
C SER A 62 -10.03 40.92 -54.62
N SER A 63 -9.55 41.05 -53.39
CA SER A 63 -8.26 40.53 -52.91
C SER A 63 -8.23 40.53 -51.38
N ALA A 64 -7.35 39.74 -50.79
CA ALA A 64 -7.00 39.82 -49.37
C ALA A 64 -5.52 39.54 -49.17
N ASP A 65 -4.92 40.15 -48.16
CA ASP A 65 -3.61 39.72 -47.64
C ASP A 65 -3.83 39.09 -46.26
N ILE A 66 -3.34 37.87 -46.07
CA ILE A 66 -3.46 37.12 -44.81
C ILE A 66 -2.06 36.71 -44.36
N VAL A 67 -1.72 37.11 -43.14
CA VAL A 67 -0.43 36.87 -42.50
C VAL A 67 -0.68 36.04 -41.25
N LEU A 68 -0.02 34.88 -41.15
CA LEU A 68 -0.04 34.04 -39.97
C LEU A 68 1.32 34.12 -39.28
N ASN A 69 1.36 34.51 -38.01
CA ASN A 69 2.59 34.66 -37.22
C ASN A 69 3.68 35.45 -37.96
N LYS A 70 3.31 36.61 -38.52
CA LYS A 70 4.17 37.51 -39.30
C LYS A 70 4.67 36.94 -40.64
N LYS A 71 4.16 35.78 -41.09
CA LYS A 71 4.46 35.17 -42.39
C LYS A 71 3.24 35.22 -43.30
N ALA A 72 3.38 35.84 -44.47
CA ALA A 72 2.30 35.88 -45.46
C ALA A 72 1.94 34.45 -45.92
N ILE A 73 0.64 34.13 -45.90
CA ILE A 73 0.09 32.86 -46.35
C ILE A 73 -0.83 33.03 -47.57
N ILE A 74 -1.50 34.17 -47.66
CA ILE A 74 -2.27 34.59 -48.84
C ILE A 74 -1.94 36.06 -49.12
N ASP A 75 -1.77 36.38 -50.40
CA ASP A 75 -1.61 37.74 -50.90
C ASP A 75 -2.41 37.93 -52.20
N SER A 76 -2.27 39.11 -52.80
CA SER A 76 -3.00 39.46 -54.01
C SER A 76 -2.65 38.61 -55.25
N SER A 77 -1.54 37.85 -55.23
CA SER A 77 -1.10 36.99 -56.33
C SER A 77 -1.72 35.59 -56.29
N ASN A 78 -1.99 35.06 -55.10
CA ASN A 78 -2.57 33.73 -54.92
C ASN A 78 -4.04 33.75 -54.44
N PHE A 79 -4.61 34.94 -54.19
CA PHE A 79 -6.03 35.08 -53.88
C PHE A 79 -6.92 34.83 -55.10
N ASN A 80 -7.79 33.81 -55.01
CA ASN A 80 -8.76 33.51 -56.06
C ASN A 80 -10.05 34.35 -55.93
N LYS A 81 -10.09 35.48 -56.63
CA LYS A 81 -11.28 36.36 -56.66
C LYS A 81 -12.55 35.71 -57.24
N LYS A 82 -12.42 34.65 -58.05
CA LYS A 82 -13.56 33.93 -58.66
C LYS A 82 -13.97 32.69 -57.86
N GLY A 83 -13.02 32.11 -57.14
CA GLY A 83 -13.21 30.96 -56.27
C GLY A 83 -14.08 31.28 -55.05
N GLU A 84 -14.43 30.22 -54.35
CA GLU A 84 -15.24 30.29 -53.13
C GLU A 84 -14.41 29.96 -51.90
N VAL A 85 -13.53 28.96 -51.98
CA VAL A 85 -12.69 28.50 -50.86
C VAL A 85 -11.23 28.41 -51.27
N ILE A 86 -10.33 28.79 -50.37
CA ILE A 86 -8.88 28.58 -50.44
C ILE A 86 -8.44 27.92 -49.14
N ASP A 87 -7.88 26.72 -49.23
CA ASP A 87 -7.30 26.01 -48.08
C ASP A 87 -5.77 26.14 -48.13
N VAL A 88 -5.18 26.50 -46.99
CA VAL A 88 -3.73 26.60 -46.83
C VAL A 88 -3.31 25.74 -45.65
N GLU A 89 -2.55 24.70 -45.91
CA GLU A 89 -1.95 23.86 -44.86
C GLU A 89 -0.73 24.54 -44.25
N LYS A 90 -0.65 24.50 -42.91
CA LYS A 90 0.48 24.96 -42.11
C LYS A 90 0.72 24.02 -40.95
N THR A 91 1.99 23.76 -40.66
CA THR A 91 2.38 23.12 -39.40
C THR A 91 2.59 24.20 -38.36
N LEU A 92 1.85 24.13 -37.25
CA LEU A 92 1.94 25.06 -36.12
C LEU A 92 2.72 24.41 -34.96
N ASP A 93 3.24 25.24 -34.05
CA ASP A 93 4.24 24.86 -33.05
C ASP A 93 3.72 24.76 -31.62
N GLY A 94 2.39 24.74 -31.44
CA GLY A 94 1.73 24.68 -30.13
C GLY A 94 1.58 26.02 -29.44
N LYS A 95 2.17 27.11 -29.95
CA LYS A 95 2.04 28.44 -29.32
C LYS A 95 0.78 29.15 -29.76
N ILE A 96 0.31 30.11 -28.96
CA ILE A 96 -0.72 31.08 -29.36
C ILE A 96 -0.33 31.71 -30.70
N ASN A 97 -1.25 31.63 -31.65
CA ASN A 97 -1.05 32.11 -33.00
C ASN A 97 -1.76 33.44 -33.22
N ALA A 98 -1.21 34.27 -34.09
CA ALA A 98 -1.82 35.52 -34.53
C ALA A 98 -2.07 35.49 -36.04
N ILE A 99 -3.29 35.83 -36.44
CA ILE A 99 -3.70 35.99 -37.84
C ILE A 99 -4.06 37.44 -38.13
N GLU A 100 -3.41 38.01 -39.12
CA GLU A 100 -3.68 39.37 -39.60
C GLU A 100 -4.34 39.28 -40.97
N VAL A 101 -5.50 39.91 -41.11
CA VAL A 101 -6.31 39.87 -42.33
C VAL A 101 -6.55 41.28 -42.83
N THR A 102 -6.11 41.55 -44.06
CA THR A 102 -6.36 42.81 -44.76
C THR A 102 -7.30 42.57 -45.93
N VAL A 103 -8.54 43.05 -45.82
CA VAL A 103 -9.58 42.85 -46.85
C VAL A 103 -9.56 43.99 -47.88
N LYS A 104 -9.48 43.66 -49.18
CA LYS A 104 -9.48 44.62 -50.29
C LYS A 104 -10.69 44.41 -51.21
N GLY A 105 -11.42 45.49 -51.49
CA GLY A 105 -12.53 45.46 -52.45
C GLY A 105 -13.57 46.54 -52.19
N LYS A 106 -14.76 46.35 -52.76
CA LYS A 106 -15.90 47.25 -52.54
C LYS A 106 -16.40 47.12 -51.09
N PRO A 107 -16.86 48.23 -50.48
CA PRO A 107 -17.56 48.17 -49.19
C PRO A 107 -18.71 47.16 -49.20
N GLY A 108 -18.88 46.44 -48.10
CA GLY A 108 -19.86 45.36 -47.92
C GLY A 108 -19.40 43.99 -48.43
N GLY A 109 -18.18 43.87 -48.99
CA GLY A 109 -17.60 42.57 -49.29
C GLY A 109 -17.05 41.88 -48.05
N SER A 110 -17.16 40.55 -47.96
CA SER A 110 -16.68 39.78 -46.81
C SER A 110 -15.85 38.56 -47.21
N LEU A 111 -15.02 38.11 -46.27
CA LEU A 111 -14.40 36.79 -46.30
C LEU A 111 -14.44 36.20 -44.90
N THR A 112 -14.53 34.88 -44.78
CA THR A 112 -14.40 34.17 -43.51
C THR A 112 -13.11 33.38 -43.48
N VAL A 113 -12.43 33.41 -42.34
CA VAL A 113 -11.29 32.53 -42.08
C VAL A 113 -11.69 31.54 -41.01
N GLN A 114 -11.51 30.26 -41.31
CA GLN A 114 -11.60 29.14 -40.37
C GLN A 114 -10.22 28.54 -40.18
N VAL A 115 -9.88 28.18 -38.95
CA VAL A 115 -8.71 27.35 -38.62
C VAL A 115 -9.24 25.99 -38.20
N LEU A 116 -8.81 24.96 -38.93
CA LEU A 116 -9.24 23.59 -38.75
C LEU A 116 -8.03 22.76 -38.29
N ALA A 117 -8.17 22.05 -37.17
CA ALA A 117 -7.14 21.19 -36.59
C ALA A 117 -7.76 19.88 -36.11
N GLU A 118 -6.94 18.83 -35.96
CA GLU A 118 -7.37 17.63 -35.26
C GLU A 118 -7.54 17.95 -33.77
N ASP A 119 -8.57 17.39 -33.13
CA ASP A 119 -8.87 17.66 -31.71
C ASP A 119 -7.67 17.43 -30.78
N GLY A 120 -6.88 16.39 -31.03
CA GLY A 120 -5.72 16.05 -30.20
C GLY A 120 -4.49 16.97 -30.38
N ASP A 121 -4.49 17.81 -31.42
CA ASP A 121 -3.39 18.74 -31.75
C ASP A 121 -3.58 20.12 -31.06
N ILE A 122 -4.65 20.30 -30.32
CA ILE A 122 -5.01 21.57 -29.66
C ILE A 122 -4.47 21.55 -28.24
N ASP A 123 -3.88 22.66 -27.81
CA ASP A 123 -3.48 22.93 -26.43
C ASP A 123 -4.54 23.86 -25.82
N PHE A 124 -5.51 23.28 -25.12
CA PHE A 124 -6.71 23.99 -24.67
C PHE A 124 -6.48 24.80 -23.40
N ASP A 125 -5.57 24.38 -22.53
CA ASP A 125 -5.25 25.08 -21.27
C ASP A 125 -3.96 25.91 -21.32
N SER A 126 -3.24 25.85 -22.45
CA SER A 126 -2.04 26.63 -22.76
C SER A 126 -0.85 26.32 -21.86
N ASP A 127 -0.69 25.07 -21.42
CA ASP A 127 0.49 24.62 -20.67
C ASP A 127 1.66 24.14 -21.54
N GLY A 128 1.43 24.08 -22.86
CA GLY A 128 2.42 23.71 -23.86
C GLY A 128 2.45 22.22 -24.21
N PHE A 129 1.52 21.44 -23.68
CA PHE A 129 1.24 20.06 -24.08
C PHE A 129 -0.12 19.97 -24.76
N THR A 130 -0.29 18.91 -25.53
CA THR A 130 -1.55 18.58 -26.18
C THR A 130 -1.86 17.13 -25.82
N ARG A 131 -3.10 16.69 -26.05
CA ARG A 131 -3.48 15.30 -25.78
C ARG A 131 -2.61 14.28 -26.51
N VAL A 132 -2.13 14.58 -27.73
CA VAL A 132 -1.21 13.66 -28.46
C VAL A 132 0.21 13.64 -27.90
N GLU A 133 0.57 14.64 -27.10
CA GLU A 133 1.87 14.72 -26.42
C GLU A 133 1.85 14.15 -25.00
N GLY A 134 0.72 13.58 -24.59
CA GLY A 134 0.57 12.90 -23.31
C GLY A 134 -0.09 13.74 -22.23
N ASP A 135 -0.66 14.90 -22.57
CA ASP A 135 -1.54 15.61 -21.65
C ASP A 135 -2.80 14.79 -21.35
N CYS A 136 -2.98 14.49 -20.07
CA CYS A 136 -4.06 13.69 -19.54
C CYS A 136 -5.27 14.52 -19.08
N ASP A 137 -5.12 15.84 -18.89
CA ASP A 137 -6.20 16.78 -18.60
C ASP A 137 -5.97 18.13 -19.29
N ASP A 138 -6.25 18.15 -20.61
CA ASP A 138 -6.15 19.28 -21.56
C ASP A 138 -7.18 20.41 -21.27
N LYS A 139 -7.52 20.62 -20.00
CA LYS A 139 -8.34 21.71 -19.48
C LYS A 139 -7.75 22.29 -18.20
N ASN A 140 -6.63 21.73 -17.73
CA ASN A 140 -6.01 22.05 -16.47
C ASN A 140 -4.49 22.15 -16.63
N PHE A 141 -4.02 23.39 -16.79
CA PHE A 141 -2.60 23.70 -17.04
C PHE A 141 -1.59 23.17 -16.00
N SER A 142 -2.09 22.70 -14.84
CA SER A 142 -1.27 22.13 -13.77
C SER A 142 -1.11 20.61 -13.87
N ILE A 143 -1.78 19.96 -14.82
CA ILE A 143 -1.74 18.51 -15.06
C ILE A 143 -1.16 18.27 -16.45
N ASN A 144 0.09 17.83 -16.53
CA ASN A 144 0.77 17.57 -17.80
C ASN A 144 2.04 16.74 -17.61
N PRO A 145 2.63 16.18 -18.68
CA PRO A 145 3.85 15.37 -18.63
C PRO A 145 5.08 15.95 -17.91
N LYS A 146 5.09 17.25 -17.57
CA LYS A 146 6.19 17.91 -16.84
C LYS A 146 5.77 18.51 -15.51
N ALA A 147 4.52 18.36 -15.10
CA ALA A 147 4.09 18.80 -13.79
C ALA A 147 4.84 18.03 -12.70
N GLN A 148 4.96 18.64 -11.53
CA GLN A 148 5.44 17.94 -10.34
C GLN A 148 4.24 17.24 -9.71
N GLU A 149 4.42 15.99 -9.30
CA GLU A 149 3.44 15.33 -8.44
C GLU A 149 3.18 16.15 -7.17
N ILE A 150 1.91 16.20 -6.82
CA ILE A 150 1.43 16.61 -5.51
C ILE A 150 0.53 15.49 -4.97
N CYS A 151 0.40 15.42 -3.65
CA CYS A 151 -0.30 14.31 -3.01
C CYS A 151 -1.79 14.66 -2.89
N ASP A 152 -2.51 14.59 -4.01
CA ASP A 152 -3.91 15.00 -4.15
C ASP A 152 -4.81 13.92 -4.80
N ASP A 153 -4.31 12.68 -4.89
CA ASP A 153 -4.97 11.54 -5.52
C ASP A 153 -5.20 11.72 -7.04
N VAL A 154 -4.44 12.60 -7.68
CA VAL A 154 -4.43 12.83 -9.14
C VAL A 154 -3.04 12.51 -9.71
N ASP A 155 -3.00 12.01 -10.95
CA ASP A 155 -1.76 11.88 -11.73
C ASP A 155 -1.44 13.25 -12.34
N ASN A 156 -0.72 14.10 -11.61
CA ASN A 156 -0.46 15.47 -12.08
C ASN A 156 0.53 15.46 -13.25
N ASN A 157 1.48 14.53 -13.26
CA ASN A 157 2.52 14.48 -14.26
C ASN A 157 2.22 13.56 -15.47
N CYS A 158 0.99 13.04 -15.55
CA CYS A 158 0.48 12.19 -16.62
C CYS A 158 1.35 10.96 -16.94
N ASN A 159 2.01 10.36 -15.93
CA ASN A 159 2.87 9.18 -16.14
C ASN A 159 2.14 7.83 -15.91
N GLY A 160 0.87 7.88 -15.51
CA GLY A 160 0.03 6.72 -15.21
C GLY A 160 0.14 6.22 -13.76
N GLN A 161 0.82 6.96 -12.88
CA GLN A 161 0.91 6.70 -11.44
C GLN A 161 0.27 7.86 -10.67
N ILE A 162 -0.20 7.58 -9.46
CA ILE A 162 -0.89 8.56 -8.62
C ILE A 162 -0.08 8.76 -7.33
N ASP A 163 0.37 10.00 -7.12
CA ASP A 163 1.19 10.46 -6.00
C ASP A 163 2.48 9.65 -5.79
N GLU A 164 3.16 9.25 -6.87
CA GLU A 164 4.37 8.44 -6.75
C GLU A 164 5.50 9.19 -6.04
N GLY A 165 6.18 8.48 -5.14
CA GLY A 165 7.28 9.05 -4.35
C GLY A 165 6.86 10.05 -3.26
N LEU A 166 5.56 10.37 -3.12
CA LEU A 166 5.07 11.30 -2.10
C LEU A 166 4.45 10.62 -0.89
N LYS A 167 3.94 9.40 -1.05
CA LYS A 167 3.30 8.65 0.04
C LYS A 167 4.34 8.15 1.05
N THR A 168 4.10 8.46 2.33
CA THR A 168 4.86 7.94 3.47
C THR A 168 4.20 6.68 4.01
N THR A 169 4.99 5.73 4.48
CA THR A 169 4.48 4.56 5.19
C THR A 169 4.15 4.95 6.64
N PHE A 170 2.91 4.68 7.04
CA PHE A 170 2.45 4.77 8.42
C PHE A 170 2.10 3.39 8.96
N TYR A 171 2.16 3.23 10.27
CA TYR A 171 2.04 1.98 11.03
C TYR A 171 0.85 2.09 11.98
N GLU A 172 0.04 1.04 12.10
CA GLU A 172 -1.12 1.03 13.00
C GLU A 172 -0.67 1.28 14.44
N ASP A 173 -1.40 2.10 15.17
CA ASP A 173 -1.22 2.43 16.61
C ASP A 173 -2.54 2.08 17.29
N ALA A 174 -2.72 0.80 17.59
CA ALA A 174 -4.01 0.24 18.01
C ALA A 174 -4.32 0.47 19.49
N ASP A 175 -3.30 0.67 20.33
CA ASP A 175 -3.46 0.99 21.75
C ASP A 175 -3.32 2.49 22.08
N GLY A 176 -2.83 3.31 21.14
CA GLY A 176 -2.83 4.76 21.22
C GLY A 176 -1.65 5.35 22.00
N ASP A 177 -0.52 4.64 22.09
CA ASP A 177 0.66 5.10 22.82
C ASP A 177 1.65 5.94 21.98
N GLY A 178 1.43 6.00 20.66
CA GLY A 178 2.23 6.78 19.71
C GLY A 178 3.36 6.01 19.03
N TYR A 179 3.52 4.72 19.33
CA TYR A 179 4.36 3.77 18.63
C TYR A 179 3.49 2.90 17.72
N GLY A 180 4.06 2.39 16.63
CA GLY A 180 3.27 1.72 15.61
C GLY A 180 3.77 0.32 15.30
N ASN A 181 2.84 -0.54 14.92
CA ASN A 181 3.07 -1.93 14.55
C ASN A 181 3.77 -2.06 13.18
N PRO A 182 5.01 -2.57 13.13
CA PRO A 182 5.75 -2.70 11.88
C PRO A 182 5.12 -3.68 10.87
N GLN A 183 4.18 -4.53 11.30
CA GLN A 183 3.51 -5.52 10.45
C GLN A 183 2.21 -5.02 9.81
N VAL A 184 1.63 -3.93 10.33
CA VAL A 184 0.39 -3.35 9.80
C VAL A 184 0.65 -1.95 9.29
N THR A 185 0.74 -1.82 7.97
CA THR A 185 1.16 -0.57 7.33
C THR A 185 0.16 -0.03 6.33
N ILE A 186 0.10 1.29 6.18
CA ILE A 186 -0.60 1.98 5.10
C ILE A 186 0.32 3.04 4.47
N LYS A 187 0.21 3.24 3.16
CA LYS A 187 0.88 4.36 2.47
C LYS A 187 -0.10 5.50 2.29
N ALA A 188 0.25 6.68 2.79
CA ALA A 188 -0.62 7.86 2.72
C ALA A 188 0.19 9.16 2.58
N CYS A 189 -0.48 10.21 2.13
CA CYS A 189 0.09 11.57 2.01
C CYS A 189 0.29 12.25 3.37
N SER A 190 -0.59 11.95 4.31
CA SER A 190 -0.59 12.48 5.67
C SER A 190 -0.97 11.37 6.64
N GLN A 191 -0.62 11.55 7.91
CA GLN A 191 -0.85 10.54 8.95
C GLN A 191 -2.34 10.21 9.07
N PRO A 192 -2.76 8.97 8.76
CA PRO A 192 -4.14 8.54 8.96
C PRO A 192 -4.50 8.43 10.44
N SER A 193 -5.78 8.54 10.76
CA SER A 193 -6.26 8.30 12.13
C SER A 193 -5.98 6.85 12.56
N GLY A 194 -5.44 6.66 13.76
CA GLY A 194 -5.05 5.33 14.27
C GLY A 194 -3.75 4.78 13.68
N TYR A 195 -2.95 5.63 13.05
CA TYR A 195 -1.64 5.28 12.53
C TYR A 195 -0.60 6.33 12.92
N VAL A 196 0.67 5.93 13.03
CA VAL A 196 1.82 6.80 13.32
C VAL A 196 2.98 6.51 12.35
N ALA A 197 3.95 7.42 12.26
CA ALA A 197 5.14 7.22 11.42
C ALA A 197 6.22 6.35 12.09
N ASN A 198 6.13 6.19 13.42
CA ASN A 198 6.99 5.32 14.18
C ASN A 198 6.58 3.84 13.97
N ASN A 199 7.55 2.92 13.94
CA ASN A 199 7.32 1.50 13.69
C ASN A 199 7.98 0.57 14.71
N THR A 200 8.25 1.09 15.91
CA THR A 200 9.10 0.43 16.89
C THR A 200 8.32 -0.23 18.02
N ASP A 201 7.01 -0.41 17.85
CA ASP A 201 6.18 -1.10 18.83
C ASP A 201 6.35 -2.63 18.74
N CYS A 202 6.61 -3.26 19.89
CA CYS A 202 6.72 -4.71 20.02
C CYS A 202 5.41 -5.39 20.48
N ASP A 203 4.45 -4.64 21.07
CA ASP A 203 3.11 -5.11 21.43
C ASP A 203 2.05 -3.97 21.30
N ASP A 204 1.62 -3.73 20.07
CA ASP A 204 0.58 -2.77 19.64
C ASP A 204 -0.84 -3.08 20.19
N THR A 205 -0.95 -3.95 21.19
CA THR A 205 -2.20 -4.20 21.92
C THR A 205 -2.13 -3.75 23.37
N ASN A 206 -1.00 -3.18 23.80
CA ASN A 206 -0.71 -2.83 25.17
C ASN A 206 0.17 -1.58 25.27
N ALA A 207 -0.48 -0.42 25.48
CA ALA A 207 0.15 0.90 25.60
C ALA A 207 1.19 1.05 26.73
N ALA A 208 1.39 0.03 27.56
CA ALA A 208 2.46 -0.03 28.56
C ALA A 208 3.74 -0.71 28.06
N VAL A 209 3.76 -1.23 26.82
CA VAL A 209 4.86 -1.98 26.21
C VAL A 209 5.31 -1.24 24.95
N ASN A 210 6.31 -0.38 25.07
CA ASN A 210 6.85 0.40 23.96
C ASN A 210 8.25 0.95 24.29
N PRO A 211 9.04 1.38 23.29
CA PRO A 211 10.38 1.92 23.52
C PRO A 211 10.48 3.18 24.38
N GLY A 212 9.35 3.80 24.71
CA GLY A 212 9.28 5.00 25.55
C GLY A 212 9.14 4.70 27.05
N VAL A 213 8.84 3.47 27.44
CA VAL A 213 8.69 3.09 28.85
C VAL A 213 10.00 2.65 29.48
N THR A 214 9.99 2.48 30.81
CA THR A 214 11.11 1.93 31.57
C THR A 214 10.84 0.46 31.85
N GLU A 215 11.82 -0.39 31.59
CA GLU A 215 11.75 -1.82 31.87
C GLU A 215 11.35 -2.11 33.33
N ILE A 216 10.32 -2.95 33.52
CA ILE A 216 9.90 -3.42 34.84
C ILE A 216 10.51 -4.79 35.10
N ASN A 217 11.59 -4.80 35.87
CA ASN A 217 12.27 -6.03 36.26
C ASN A 217 11.32 -7.09 36.85
N LYS A 218 11.43 -8.31 36.32
CA LYS A 218 10.85 -9.59 36.77
C LYS A 218 9.34 -9.73 36.57
N ASN A 219 8.75 -9.06 35.59
CA ASN A 219 7.33 -9.19 35.24
C ASN A 219 7.08 -10.18 34.06
N GLY A 220 8.13 -10.62 33.37
CA GLY A 220 8.11 -11.51 32.22
C GLY A 220 7.74 -10.87 30.90
N VAL A 221 7.84 -9.55 30.78
CA VAL A 221 7.54 -8.75 29.58
C VAL A 221 8.75 -7.88 29.26
N ASP A 222 9.10 -7.75 27.98
CA ASP A 222 10.06 -6.74 27.49
C ASP A 222 9.27 -5.43 27.35
N ASP A 223 9.14 -4.67 28.44
CA ASP A 223 8.27 -3.49 28.49
C ASP A 223 8.83 -2.38 27.61
N ASP A 224 10.15 -2.19 27.60
CA ASP A 224 10.80 -1.13 26.83
C ASP A 224 11.19 -1.54 25.39
N CYS A 225 10.68 -2.68 24.91
CA CYS A 225 10.95 -3.22 23.58
C CYS A 225 12.44 -3.24 23.21
N ASN A 226 13.31 -3.42 24.20
CA ASN A 226 14.75 -3.45 24.04
C ASN A 226 15.27 -4.83 24.45
N THR A 227 15.53 -5.65 23.43
CA THR A 227 16.08 -6.99 23.58
C THR A 227 17.47 -7.04 24.25
N SER A 228 18.11 -5.90 24.52
CA SER A 228 19.39 -5.81 25.25
C SER A 228 19.21 -5.57 26.76
N THR A 229 18.01 -5.19 27.18
CA THR A 229 17.57 -5.14 28.58
C THR A 229 16.47 -6.17 28.81
N PRO A 230 16.63 -7.44 28.37
CA PRO A 230 15.60 -8.44 28.61
C PRO A 230 15.43 -8.60 30.11
N ASP A 231 14.18 -8.74 30.54
CA ASP A 231 13.85 -9.16 31.90
C ASP A 231 14.50 -10.52 32.24
N ASP A 232 15.77 -10.55 32.68
CA ASP A 232 16.49 -11.77 33.08
C ASP A 232 17.49 -11.56 34.24
N ASP A 233 17.25 -10.58 35.11
CA ASP A 233 18.15 -10.15 36.21
C ASP A 233 18.27 -11.14 37.40
N THR A 234 18.65 -12.39 37.12
CA THR A 234 18.80 -13.48 38.11
C THR A 234 19.99 -14.40 37.89
N GLY A 235 20.79 -14.24 36.82
CA GLY A 235 21.93 -15.11 36.54
C GLY A 235 21.56 -16.53 36.09
N VAL A 236 20.28 -16.76 35.77
CA VAL A 236 19.78 -17.96 35.10
C VAL A 236 19.67 -17.66 33.61
N ASN A 237 20.38 -18.41 32.78
CA ASN A 237 20.33 -18.27 31.33
C ASN A 237 18.96 -18.77 30.81
N LEU A 238 17.99 -17.85 30.69
CA LEU A 238 16.70 -18.12 30.04
C LEU A 238 16.83 -17.90 28.53
N PRO A 239 16.08 -18.64 27.71
CA PRO A 239 16.02 -18.35 26.29
C PRO A 239 15.35 -16.99 26.03
N PRO A 240 15.60 -16.39 24.86
CA PRO A 240 14.96 -15.14 24.46
C PRO A 240 13.44 -15.31 24.40
N ASP A 241 12.68 -14.23 24.66
CA ASP A 241 11.25 -14.24 24.43
C ASP A 241 10.96 -14.39 22.93
N PRO A 242 10.22 -15.42 22.49
CA PRO A 242 9.93 -15.61 21.08
C PRO A 242 8.82 -14.69 20.54
N GLY A 243 8.15 -13.91 21.40
CA GLY A 243 7.10 -12.96 21.03
C GLY A 243 6.02 -13.57 20.12
N GLY A 244 5.64 -12.83 19.08
CA GLY A 244 4.71 -13.32 18.05
C GLY A 244 5.22 -14.52 17.24
N GLU A 245 6.53 -14.63 17.02
CA GLU A 245 7.14 -15.73 16.26
C GLU A 245 6.90 -17.09 16.93
N GLY A 246 6.93 -17.12 18.27
CA GLY A 246 6.66 -18.32 19.07
C GLY A 246 5.27 -18.92 18.87
N LYS A 247 4.33 -18.16 18.30
CA LYS A 247 2.95 -18.60 18.02
C LYS A 247 2.74 -19.11 16.59
N LYS A 248 3.72 -18.93 15.68
CA LYS A 248 3.57 -19.29 14.26
C LYS A 248 3.56 -20.80 13.98
N THR A 249 4.18 -21.59 14.84
CA THR A 249 4.25 -23.06 14.68
C THR A 249 3.58 -23.78 15.84
N LEU A 250 3.16 -25.02 15.58
CA LEU A 250 2.50 -25.86 16.60
C LEU A 250 3.37 -26.01 17.86
N LEU A 251 4.65 -26.34 17.68
CA LEU A 251 5.59 -26.57 18.79
C LEU A 251 6.21 -25.26 19.33
N GLY A 252 6.16 -24.18 18.54
CA GLY A 252 6.78 -22.90 18.87
C GLY A 252 8.30 -22.91 18.69
N ILE A 253 8.98 -22.08 19.49
CA ILE A 253 10.43 -21.94 19.51
C ILE A 253 10.95 -22.50 20.84
N ASP A 254 11.99 -23.31 20.75
CA ASP A 254 12.78 -23.89 21.85
C ASP A 254 14.24 -23.70 21.43
N THR A 255 14.84 -22.58 21.86
CA THR A 255 16.13 -22.12 21.36
C THR A 255 17.29 -22.84 22.06
N ASP A 256 17.13 -23.19 23.33
CA ASP A 256 18.15 -23.89 24.12
C ASP A 256 18.08 -25.42 23.98
N GLY A 257 17.00 -25.94 23.39
CA GLY A 257 16.80 -27.35 23.10
C GLY A 257 16.51 -28.20 24.34
N ASP A 258 16.04 -27.59 25.44
CA ASP A 258 15.75 -28.30 26.68
C ASP A 258 14.42 -29.10 26.61
N GLY A 259 13.61 -28.87 25.56
CA GLY A 259 12.32 -29.50 25.31
C GLY A 259 11.14 -28.70 25.87
N VAL A 260 11.37 -27.54 26.46
CA VAL A 260 10.37 -26.58 26.91
C VAL A 260 10.37 -25.41 25.93
N ARG A 261 9.18 -24.93 25.57
CA ARG A 261 9.04 -23.78 24.68
C ARG A 261 9.53 -22.52 25.39
N ASP A 262 10.25 -21.64 24.70
CA ASP A 262 10.91 -20.45 25.29
C ASP A 262 9.93 -19.57 26.08
N ASP A 263 8.75 -19.26 25.52
CA ASP A 263 7.67 -18.50 26.19
C ASP A 263 7.13 -19.19 27.46
N ILE A 264 7.17 -20.52 27.51
CA ILE A 264 6.70 -21.32 28.65
C ILE A 264 7.76 -21.42 29.74
N GLN A 265 9.02 -21.61 29.36
CA GLN A 265 10.12 -21.64 30.31
C GLN A 265 10.22 -20.28 31.03
N ARG A 266 10.11 -19.18 30.28
CA ARG A 266 10.01 -17.81 30.81
C ARG A 266 8.80 -17.66 31.72
N TYR A 267 7.60 -18.03 31.28
CA TYR A 267 6.39 -17.96 32.11
C TYR A 267 6.53 -18.70 33.45
N ILE A 268 7.06 -19.93 33.44
CA ILE A 268 7.30 -20.71 34.66
C ILE A 268 8.28 -19.98 35.58
N TYR A 269 9.33 -19.40 35.01
CA TYR A 269 10.36 -18.68 35.77
C TYR A 269 9.80 -17.45 36.49
N PHE A 270 9.17 -16.54 35.75
CA PHE A 270 8.67 -15.28 36.31
C PHE A 270 7.47 -15.46 37.22
N THR A 271 6.65 -16.50 37.00
CA THR A 271 5.51 -16.78 37.89
C THR A 271 5.97 -17.34 39.24
N TYR A 272 7.09 -18.09 39.27
CA TYR A 272 7.56 -18.80 40.46
C TYR A 272 9.07 -18.59 40.71
N PRO A 273 9.52 -17.33 40.87
CA PRO A 273 10.95 -17.00 40.88
C PRO A 273 11.70 -17.74 42.02
N ASP A 274 11.08 -17.79 43.19
CA ASP A 274 11.69 -18.30 44.43
C ASP A 274 11.50 -19.81 44.66
N ASP A 275 10.74 -20.50 43.80
CA ASP A 275 10.41 -21.93 44.00
C ASP A 275 11.03 -22.83 42.92
N LYS A 276 12.34 -23.10 43.07
CA LYS A 276 13.11 -23.95 42.16
C LYS A 276 12.49 -25.33 41.95
N LYS A 277 11.92 -25.94 43.00
CA LYS A 277 11.34 -27.31 42.93
C LYS A 277 10.05 -27.30 42.13
N LEU A 278 9.20 -26.31 42.35
CA LEU A 278 8.00 -26.12 41.55
C LEU A 278 8.34 -25.83 40.09
N ARG A 279 9.30 -24.93 39.82
CA ARG A 279 9.75 -24.63 38.46
C ARG A 279 10.18 -25.89 37.73
N LEU A 280 11.02 -26.71 38.36
CA LEU A 280 11.50 -27.96 37.77
C LEU A 280 10.35 -28.94 37.48
N ALA A 281 9.40 -29.12 38.41
CA ALA A 281 8.23 -29.97 38.19
C ALA A 281 7.36 -29.46 37.03
N LEU A 282 7.14 -28.15 36.93
CA LEU A 282 6.40 -27.52 35.84
C LEU A 282 7.12 -27.61 34.50
N SER A 283 8.45 -27.53 34.48
CA SER A 283 9.25 -27.72 33.26
C SER A 283 9.12 -29.16 32.73
N TYR A 284 9.18 -30.18 33.59
CA TYR A 284 8.91 -31.57 33.17
C TYR A 284 7.48 -31.75 32.66
N TYR A 285 6.51 -31.10 33.30
CA TYR A 285 5.13 -31.08 32.84
C TYR A 285 5.00 -30.45 31.44
N ALA A 286 5.58 -29.26 31.25
CA ALA A 286 5.54 -28.54 29.98
C ALA A 286 6.25 -29.29 28.85
N LYS A 287 7.39 -29.94 29.16
CA LYS A 287 8.14 -30.79 28.24
C LYS A 287 7.32 -31.97 27.73
N GLU A 288 6.59 -32.64 28.62
CA GLU A 288 5.69 -33.74 28.18
C GLU A 288 4.54 -33.21 27.31
N PHE A 289 4.05 -32.01 27.57
CA PHE A 289 3.04 -31.38 26.73
C PHE A 289 3.53 -31.03 25.32
N GLN A 290 4.82 -30.77 25.12
CA GLN A 290 5.38 -30.64 23.76
C GLN A 290 5.26 -31.95 22.98
N GLY A 291 5.52 -33.08 23.64
CA GLY A 291 5.27 -34.41 23.08
C GLY A 291 3.79 -34.65 22.75
N VAL A 292 2.88 -34.29 23.66
CA VAL A 292 1.43 -34.35 23.43
C VAL A 292 1.01 -33.62 22.15
N LEU A 293 1.53 -32.42 21.92
CA LEU A 293 1.20 -31.62 20.74
C LEU A 293 1.80 -32.24 19.46
N LYS A 294 3.05 -32.69 19.54
CA LYS A 294 3.78 -33.29 18.41
C LYS A 294 3.13 -34.59 17.94
N ASP A 295 2.80 -35.47 18.88
CA ASP A 295 2.35 -36.84 18.60
C ASP A 295 0.82 -36.99 18.78
N ALA A 296 0.07 -35.89 18.65
CA ALA A 296 -1.37 -35.81 18.90
C ALA A 296 -2.24 -36.80 18.09
N ASN A 297 -1.71 -37.33 16.97
CA ASN A 297 -2.42 -38.31 16.13
C ASN A 297 -1.90 -39.76 16.32
N ASP A 298 -0.92 -39.98 17.19
CA ASP A 298 -0.38 -41.31 17.49
C ASP A 298 -0.99 -41.83 18.79
N ARG A 299 -1.78 -42.90 18.67
CA ARG A 299 -2.55 -43.46 19.79
C ARG A 299 -1.66 -44.08 20.88
N GLU A 300 -0.52 -44.66 20.53
CA GLU A 300 0.38 -45.26 21.53
C GLU A 300 1.24 -44.19 22.18
N ALA A 301 1.76 -43.23 21.40
CA ALA A 301 2.50 -42.10 21.95
C ALA A 301 1.61 -41.26 22.89
N ALA A 302 0.34 -41.02 22.52
CA ALA A 302 -0.62 -40.34 23.37
C ALA A 302 -0.78 -41.03 24.74
N TYR A 303 -0.86 -42.36 24.77
CA TYR A 303 -0.97 -43.10 26.02
C TYR A 303 0.31 -43.00 26.87
N ASP A 304 1.49 -43.06 26.23
CA ASP A 304 2.77 -42.88 26.92
C ASP A 304 2.88 -41.48 27.56
N HIS A 305 2.58 -40.42 26.80
CA HIS A 305 2.54 -39.06 27.32
C HIS A 305 1.52 -38.87 28.43
N ALA A 306 0.31 -39.44 28.30
CA ALA A 306 -0.71 -39.36 29.34
C ALA A 306 -0.24 -40.02 30.65
N THR A 307 0.47 -41.15 30.56
CA THR A 307 1.03 -41.82 31.73
C THR A 307 2.10 -40.96 32.41
N LYS A 308 2.97 -40.31 31.65
CA LYS A 308 3.99 -39.39 32.18
C LYS A 308 3.39 -38.11 32.77
N ILE A 309 2.35 -37.56 32.13
CA ILE A 309 1.60 -36.41 32.66
C ILE A 309 0.98 -36.75 34.01
N VAL A 310 0.40 -37.94 34.18
CA VAL A 310 -0.11 -38.39 35.49
C VAL A 310 1.00 -38.42 36.54
N ARG A 311 2.21 -38.89 36.21
CA ARG A 311 3.35 -38.86 37.15
C ARG A 311 3.78 -37.43 37.50
N ASN A 312 3.78 -36.54 36.53
CA ASN A 312 4.05 -35.12 36.77
C ASN A 312 2.97 -34.47 37.65
N ASP A 313 1.67 -34.79 37.43
CA ASP A 313 0.56 -34.31 38.27
C ASP A 313 0.69 -34.83 39.73
N GLU A 314 1.08 -36.08 39.92
CA GLU A 314 1.35 -36.64 41.25
C GLU A 314 2.52 -35.93 41.95
N CYS A 315 3.61 -35.66 41.23
CA CYS A 315 4.74 -34.87 41.73
C CYS A 315 4.31 -33.45 42.13
N LEU A 316 3.54 -32.78 41.27
CA LEU A 316 3.04 -31.42 41.53
C LEU A 316 2.10 -31.39 42.73
N TRP A 317 1.23 -32.40 42.89
CA TRP A 317 0.40 -32.54 44.08
C TRP A 317 1.23 -32.81 45.33
N TYR A 318 2.29 -33.62 45.25
CA TYR A 318 3.20 -33.83 46.38
C TYR A 318 3.84 -32.51 46.84
N LEU A 319 4.21 -31.64 45.89
CA LEU A 319 4.84 -30.35 46.18
C LEU A 319 3.85 -29.28 46.70
N LYS A 320 2.63 -29.23 46.15
CA LYS A 320 1.70 -28.10 46.34
C LYS A 320 0.31 -28.46 46.85
N GLY A 321 0.00 -29.74 47.00
CA GLY A 321 -1.34 -30.18 47.41
C GLY A 321 -2.40 -29.72 46.42
N GLU A 322 -3.52 -29.21 46.93
CA GLU A 322 -4.66 -28.78 46.09
C GLU A 322 -4.34 -27.60 45.17
N GLU A 323 -3.39 -26.73 45.54
CA GLU A 323 -2.97 -25.60 44.72
C GLU A 323 -2.40 -26.05 43.36
N SER A 324 -1.90 -27.29 43.27
CA SER A 324 -1.36 -27.82 42.02
C SER A 324 -2.40 -27.84 40.90
N ILE A 325 -3.70 -27.95 41.23
CA ILE A 325 -4.79 -27.96 40.24
C ILE A 325 -4.84 -26.63 39.49
N ASP A 326 -4.81 -25.52 40.21
CA ASP A 326 -4.88 -24.17 39.63
C ASP A 326 -3.59 -23.82 38.89
N ILE A 327 -2.43 -24.17 39.47
CA ILE A 327 -1.11 -24.01 38.85
C ILE A 327 -1.05 -24.75 37.50
N CYS A 328 -1.43 -26.03 37.45
CA CYS A 328 -1.42 -26.81 36.22
C CYS A 328 -2.42 -26.27 35.20
N SER A 329 -3.57 -25.76 35.65
CA SER A 329 -4.59 -25.19 34.77
C SER A 329 -4.11 -23.88 34.13
N ALA A 330 -3.48 -23.01 34.91
CA ALA A 330 -2.87 -21.78 34.41
C ALA A 330 -1.74 -22.06 33.41
N LEU A 331 -0.85 -23.01 33.73
CA LEU A 331 0.22 -23.42 32.81
C LEU A 331 -0.34 -24.01 31.51
N ARG A 332 -1.35 -24.89 31.58
CA ARG A 332 -2.01 -25.44 30.38
C ARG A 332 -2.61 -24.36 29.50
N ALA A 333 -3.21 -23.32 30.08
CA ALA A 333 -3.74 -22.20 29.31
C ALA A 333 -2.64 -21.47 28.52
N LYS A 334 -1.45 -21.29 29.11
CA LYS A 334 -0.28 -20.74 28.40
C LYS A 334 0.28 -21.69 27.35
N ILE A 335 0.30 -23.01 27.62
CA ILE A 335 0.75 -24.01 26.65
C ILE A 335 -0.15 -24.04 25.41
N LEU A 336 -1.48 -23.96 25.60
CA LEU A 336 -2.49 -24.13 24.55
C LEU A 336 -2.98 -22.80 23.94
N ASN A 337 -2.18 -21.75 24.04
CA ASN A 337 -2.50 -20.37 23.67
C ASN A 337 -2.65 -20.08 22.15
N THR A 338 -2.78 -21.11 21.31
CA THR A 338 -3.15 -20.96 19.90
C THR A 338 -4.24 -21.94 19.53
N ARG A 339 -4.98 -21.61 18.46
CA ARG A 339 -6.06 -22.47 17.95
C ARG A 339 -5.53 -23.85 17.56
N GLU A 340 -4.38 -23.90 16.91
CA GLU A 340 -3.74 -25.11 16.41
C GLU A 340 -3.31 -26.02 17.57
N ARG A 341 -2.78 -25.45 18.65
CA ARG A 341 -2.40 -26.19 19.87
C ARG A 341 -3.62 -26.76 20.57
N SER A 342 -4.69 -25.98 20.70
CA SER A 342 -5.96 -26.46 21.25
C SER A 342 -6.55 -27.62 20.43
N ILE A 343 -6.51 -27.54 19.11
CA ILE A 343 -6.97 -28.63 18.22
C ILE A 343 -6.11 -29.89 18.39
N ALA A 344 -4.78 -29.75 18.46
CA ALA A 344 -3.88 -30.88 18.69
C ALA A 344 -4.16 -31.56 20.04
N TYR A 345 -4.37 -30.78 21.10
CA TYR A 345 -4.71 -31.32 22.41
C TYR A 345 -6.04 -32.09 22.42
N ILE A 346 -7.07 -31.61 21.71
CA ILE A 346 -8.34 -32.33 21.56
C ILE A 346 -8.12 -33.69 20.87
N LYS A 347 -7.33 -33.74 19.80
CA LYS A 347 -7.00 -34.99 19.09
C LYS A 347 -6.23 -35.99 19.97
N TYR A 348 -5.28 -35.49 20.75
CA TYR A 348 -4.59 -36.28 21.77
C TYR A 348 -5.59 -36.88 22.77
N SER A 349 -6.50 -36.05 23.30
CA SER A 349 -7.53 -36.49 24.26
C SER A 349 -8.45 -37.56 23.67
N ASP A 350 -8.89 -37.38 22.42
CA ASP A 350 -9.71 -38.37 21.71
C ASP A 350 -8.97 -39.71 21.54
N SER A 351 -7.65 -39.66 21.33
CA SER A 351 -6.79 -40.85 21.20
C SER A 351 -6.71 -41.67 22.48
N LEU A 352 -7.02 -41.09 23.66
CA LEU A 352 -7.05 -41.80 24.93
C LEU A 352 -8.36 -42.54 25.21
N GLY A 353 -9.38 -42.38 24.36
CA GLY A 353 -10.69 -43.00 24.55
C GLY A 353 -10.62 -44.50 24.85
N GLY A 354 -11.17 -44.90 26.01
CA GLY A 354 -11.25 -46.29 26.46
C GLY A 354 -10.02 -46.85 27.18
N ARG A 355 -8.96 -46.06 27.40
CA ARG A 355 -7.79 -46.49 28.19
C ARG A 355 -7.94 -46.12 29.67
N ILE A 356 -7.29 -46.88 30.54
CA ILE A 356 -7.23 -46.64 31.99
C ILE A 356 -5.79 -46.33 32.36
N ILE A 357 -5.56 -45.22 33.05
CA ILE A 357 -4.26 -44.84 33.59
C ILE A 357 -4.39 -44.87 35.12
N SER A 358 -3.55 -45.66 35.77
CA SER A 358 -3.62 -45.85 37.21
C SER A 358 -2.69 -44.90 37.96
N LEU A 359 -3.23 -44.24 38.98
CA LEU A 359 -2.47 -43.46 39.93
C LEU A 359 -1.59 -44.37 40.79
N ALA A 360 -0.42 -43.87 41.17
CA ALA A 360 0.39 -44.47 42.21
C ALA A 360 -0.32 -44.30 43.58
N PRO A 361 -0.05 -45.18 44.56
CA PRO A 361 -0.47 -44.94 45.94
C PRO A 361 0.01 -43.56 46.41
N ARG A 362 -0.86 -42.79 47.07
CA ARG A 362 -0.55 -41.40 47.46
C ARG A 362 0.74 -41.24 48.29
N LYS A 363 1.13 -42.27 49.04
CA LYS A 363 2.38 -42.33 49.81
C LYS A 363 3.65 -42.37 48.95
N GLU A 364 3.53 -42.71 47.67
CA GLU A 364 4.62 -42.87 46.68
C GLU A 364 4.68 -41.69 45.69
N TRP A 365 3.80 -40.69 45.79
CA TRP A 365 3.76 -39.57 44.82
C TRP A 365 5.03 -38.72 44.78
N LYS A 366 5.83 -38.73 45.87
CA LYS A 366 7.17 -38.14 45.86
C LYS A 366 8.06 -38.80 44.79
N ASP A 367 7.93 -40.11 44.61
CA ASP A 367 8.76 -40.90 43.69
C ASP A 367 8.29 -40.76 42.24
N SER A 368 7.15 -40.11 42.01
CA SER A 368 6.67 -39.73 40.67
C SER A 368 7.40 -38.49 40.11
N CYS A 369 8.18 -37.77 40.93
CA CYS A 369 8.99 -36.66 40.46
C CYS A 369 10.20 -37.17 39.65
N SER A 370 10.43 -36.55 38.48
CA SER A 370 11.57 -36.87 37.60
C SER A 370 12.92 -36.30 38.09
N PHE A 371 12.97 -35.78 39.31
CA PHE A 371 14.13 -35.16 39.94
C PHE A 371 14.14 -35.44 41.46
N ASP A 372 15.30 -35.28 42.10
CA ASP A 372 15.41 -35.50 43.54
C ASP A 372 14.73 -34.37 44.34
N VAL A 373 13.60 -34.70 44.96
CA VAL A 373 12.83 -33.78 45.80
C VAL A 373 13.45 -33.59 47.20
N GLY A 374 14.34 -34.50 47.62
CA GLY A 374 14.99 -34.53 48.93
C GLY A 374 16.24 -33.65 49.05
N ASP A 375 16.82 -33.22 47.93
CA ASP A 375 17.99 -32.34 47.95
C ASP A 375 17.61 -30.94 48.47
N THR A 376 18.47 -30.39 49.32
CA THR A 376 18.32 -29.07 49.97
C THR A 376 19.50 -28.15 49.68
N GLY A 377 20.26 -28.36 48.60
CA GLY A 377 21.39 -27.46 48.33
C GLY A 377 21.86 -27.37 46.89
N GLY A 378 22.19 -26.14 46.50
CA GLY A 378 23.25 -25.86 45.53
C GLY A 378 22.80 -25.74 44.08
N GLU A 379 23.34 -24.73 43.43
CA GLU A 379 23.27 -24.51 41.99
C GLU A 379 23.73 -25.76 41.22
N GLN A 380 22.90 -26.16 40.26
CA GLN A 380 23.29 -26.89 39.06
C GLN A 380 22.76 -26.08 37.90
#